data_AF-A0A1E3WF83-F1
#
_entry.id   AF-A0A1E3WF83-F1
#
_cell.length_a   1.000
_cell.length_b   1.000
_cell.length_c   1.000
_cell.angle_alpha   90.00
_cell.angle_beta   90.00
_cell.angle_gamma   90.00
#
_symmetry.space_group_name_H-M   'P 1'
#
loop_
_entity.id
_entity.type
_entity.pdbx_description
1 polymer ?
#
loop_
_entity_poly.entity_id
_entity_poly.type
_entity_poly.pdbx_seq_one_letter_code
_entity_poly.pdbx_strand_id
1 'polypeptide(L)' 'MFAQEVKLLQKYNDWAAYTSEGSPKVCFAVSQPRDSSPKNVRRGPIYFYVSHYPGDKIAGEISVKMGYPFAPGAKSP' A
#
# COMPACT_ATOMS: atom_id res chain seq x y z
N MET A 1 -14.35 -7.76 -7.70
CA MET A 1 -13.19 -7.08 -7.09
C MET A 1 -13.67 -5.69 -6.71
N PHE A 2 -14.16 -5.52 -5.49
CA PHE A 2 -14.66 -4.22 -5.03
C PHE A 2 -13.43 -3.35 -4.77
N ALA A 3 -13.22 -2.32 -5.58
CA ALA A 3 -12.33 -1.24 -5.19
C ALA A 3 -13.00 -0.59 -3.98
N GLN A 4 -12.44 -0.79 -2.79
CA GLN A 4 -12.94 -0.09 -1.62
C GLN A 4 -12.70 1.39 -1.86
N GLU A 5 -13.78 2.18 -1.90
CA GLU A 5 -13.66 3.64 -2.06
C GLU A 5 -12.86 4.19 -0.87
N VAL A 6 -11.86 4.99 -1.19
CA VAL A 6 -10.92 5.56 -0.22
C VAL A 6 -10.99 7.08 -0.30
N LYS A 7 -11.10 7.70 0.87
CA LYS A 7 -11.04 9.14 1.04
C LYS A 7 -9.62 9.57 1.34
N LEU A 8 -9.09 10.53 0.58
CA LEU A 8 -7.85 11.20 0.91
C LEU A 8 -8.04 12.02 2.19
N LEU A 9 -7.19 11.78 3.19
CA LEU A 9 -7.14 12.55 4.42
C LEU A 9 -6.15 13.71 4.29
N GLN A 10 -4.90 13.40 3.92
CA GLN A 10 -3.83 14.39 3.83
C GLN A 10 -2.71 13.91 2.91
N LYS A 11 -1.95 14.85 2.35
CA LYS A 11 -0.65 14.59 1.71
C LYS A 11 0.46 15.28 2.50
N TYR A 12 1.60 14.62 2.65
CA TYR A 12 2.77 15.16 3.34
C TYR A 12 4.04 14.61 2.69
N ASN A 13 4.83 15.48 2.06
CA ASN A 13 5.99 15.09 1.26
C ASN A 13 5.64 13.96 0.27
N ASP A 14 6.33 12.81 0.35
CA ASP A 14 6.11 11.66 -0.54
C ASP A 14 4.98 10.74 -0.09
N TRP A 15 4.21 11.15 0.92
CA TRP A 15 3.16 10.34 1.53
C TRP A 15 1.78 10.91 1.24
N ALA A 16 0.82 10.01 1.07
CA ALA A 16 -0.60 10.31 1.10
C ALA A 16 -1.29 9.39 2.10
N ALA A 17 -2.12 9.95 2.96
CA ALA A 17 -2.91 9.22 3.94
C ALA A 17 -4.37 9.13 3.50
N TYR A 18 -4.96 7.96 3.66
CA TYR A 18 -6.32 7.65 3.26
C TYR A 18 -7.07 6.95 4.39
N THR A 19 -8.40 7.01 4.32
CA THR A 19 -9.29 6.11 5.07
C THR A 19 -10.28 5.46 4.11
N SER A 20 -10.62 4.19 4.33
CA SER A 20 -11.69 3.56 3.59
C SER A 20 -13.05 4.12 4.01
N GLU A 21 -13.96 4.24 3.05
CA GLU A 21 -15.34 4.72 3.29
C GLU A 21 -16.31 3.58 3.63
N GLY A 22 -15.84 2.32 3.64
CA GLY A 22 -16.61 1.12 3.93
C GLY A 22 -16.19 0.36 5.20
N SER A 23 -16.91 -0.72 5.51
CA SER A 23 -16.59 -1.66 6.58
C SER A 23 -15.90 -2.92 6.02
N PRO A 24 -14.78 -3.40 6.59
CA PRO A 24 -14.11 -2.84 7.77
C PRO A 24 -13.38 -1.52 7.46
N LYS A 25 -13.35 -0.63 8.45
CA LYS A 25 -12.62 0.64 8.36
C LYS A 25 -11.12 0.34 8.37
N VAL A 26 -10.39 0.94 7.42
CA VAL A 26 -8.94 0.87 7.31
C VAL A 26 -8.41 2.29 7.14
N CYS A 27 -7.35 2.62 7.84
CA CYS A 27 -6.59 3.86 7.64
C CYS A 27 -5.20 3.49 7.18
N PHE A 28 -4.68 4.10 6.11
CA PHE A 28 -3.33 3.78 5.65
C PHE A 28 -2.62 5.00 5.09
N ALA A 29 -1.30 5.04 5.29
CA ALA A 29 -0.40 5.94 4.59
C ALA A 29 0.29 5.16 3.47
N VAL A 30 0.41 5.76 2.30
CA VAL A 30 1.07 5.18 1.13
C VAL A 30 2.14 6.11 0.59
N SER A 31 3.27 5.54 0.18
CA SER A 31 4.32 6.24 -0.54
C SER A 31 4.79 5.43 -1.75
N GLN A 32 5.26 6.13 -2.77
CA GLN A 32 5.97 5.55 -3.90
C GLN A 32 7.48 5.78 -3.73
N PRO A 33 8.31 4.80 -4.08
CA PRO A 33 9.75 4.99 -4.03
C PRO A 33 10.17 6.09 -5.01
N ARG A 34 11.04 7.00 -4.55
CA ARG A 34 11.62 8.07 -5.39
C ARG A 34 12.56 7.52 -6.46
N ASP A 35 13.21 6.40 -6.16
CA ASP A 35 14.15 5.74 -7.05
C ASP A 35 13.98 4.22 -7.02
N SER A 36 14.37 3.56 -8.09
CA SER A 36 14.27 2.12 -8.26
C SER A 36 15.25 1.62 -9.32
N SER A 37 15.90 0.51 -8.99
CA SER A 37 16.88 -0.19 -9.83
C SER A 37 16.51 -1.67 -9.98
N PRO A 38 16.83 -2.32 -11.11
CA PRO A 38 17.42 -1.75 -12.32
C PRO A 38 16.47 -0.77 -13.04
N LYS A 39 17.06 0.14 -13.80
CA LYS A 39 16.34 1.04 -14.71
C LYS A 39 15.90 0.26 -15.95
N ASN A 40 14.85 0.72 -16.64
CA ASN A 40 14.37 0.17 -17.93
C ASN A 40 13.80 -1.26 -17.90
N VAL A 41 13.22 -1.66 -16.78
CA VAL A 41 12.49 -2.93 -16.65
C VAL A 41 10.98 -2.70 -16.67
N ARG A 42 10.25 -3.63 -17.30
CA ARG A 42 8.78 -3.61 -17.27
C ARG A 42 8.28 -4.16 -15.94
N ARG A 43 7.70 -3.28 -15.12
CA ARG A 43 7.06 -3.64 -13.85
C ARG A 43 5.87 -2.73 -13.58
N GLY A 44 4.93 -3.23 -12.79
CA GLY A 44 3.83 -2.44 -12.25
C GLY A 44 4.31 -1.41 -11.19
N PRO A 45 3.37 -0.61 -10.67
CA PRO A 45 3.69 0.38 -9.65
C PRO A 45 4.14 -0.28 -8.36
N ILE A 46 5.09 0.36 -7.67
CA ILE A 46 5.58 -0.04 -6.35
C ILE A 46 4.98 0.90 -5.32
N TYR A 47 4.36 0.33 -4.29
CA TYR A 47 3.80 1.11 -3.18
C TYR A 47 4.23 0.51 -1.86
N PHE A 48 4.60 1.39 -0.93
CA PHE A 48 4.84 1.05 0.46
C PHE A 48 3.67 1.57 1.29
N TYR A 49 3.05 0.70 2.08
CA TYR A 49 1.88 1.00 2.90
C TYR A 49 2.21 0.82 4.36
N VAL A 50 1.70 1.73 5.18
CA VAL A 50 1.58 1.57 6.64
C VAL A 50 0.10 1.65 6.97
N SER A 51 -0.47 0.54 7.41
CA SER A 51 -1.90 0.36 7.62
C SER A 51 -2.25 0.25 9.10
N HIS A 52 -3.44 0.72 9.43
CA HIS A 52 -4.11 0.56 10.70
C HIS A 52 -5.49 -0.03 10.44
N TYR A 53 -5.77 -1.16 11.10
CA TYR A 53 -7.02 -1.89 11.06
C TYR A 53 -7.68 -1.80 12.45
N PRO A 54 -8.48 -0.76 12.73
CA PRO A 54 -9.14 -0.59 14.02
C PRO A 54 -9.97 -1.79 14.47
N GLY A 55 -10.68 -2.45 13.54
CA GLY A 55 -11.53 -3.60 13.83
C GLY A 55 -10.75 -4.80 14.39
N ASP A 56 -9.53 -4.99 13.89
CA ASP A 56 -8.65 -6.09 14.28
C ASP A 56 -7.61 -5.67 15.32
N LYS A 57 -7.65 -4.41 15.78
CA LYS A 57 -6.68 -3.80 16.72
C LYS A 57 -5.24 -3.88 16.23
N ILE A 58 -5.03 -3.86 14.91
CA ILE A 58 -3.70 -3.87 14.29
C ILE A 58 -3.30 -2.44 13.94
N ALA A 59 -2.11 -2.02 14.34
CA ALA A 59 -1.55 -0.72 14.02
C ALA A 59 -0.13 -0.87 13.48
N GLY A 60 0.21 -0.08 12.46
CA GLY A 60 1.55 -0.08 11.89
C GLY A 60 1.86 -1.34 11.08
N GLU A 61 0.84 -1.99 10.51
CA GLU A 61 1.06 -3.10 9.59
C GLU A 61 1.74 -2.57 8.33
N ILE A 62 2.89 -3.14 8.00
CA ILE A 62 3.66 -2.76 6.83
C ILE A 62 3.32 -3.74 5.71
N SER A 63 3.00 -3.21 4.53
CA SER A 63 2.88 -4.03 3.32
C SER A 63 3.50 -3.33 2.12
N VAL A 64 4.02 -4.12 1.18
CA VAL A 64 4.66 -3.61 -0.03
C VAL A 64 3.98 -4.23 -1.23
N LYS A 65 3.35 -3.39 -2.06
CA LYS A 65 2.95 -3.82 -3.40
C LYS A 65 4.19 -3.80 -4.27
N MET A 66 4.72 -4.98 -4.53
CA MET A 66 5.83 -5.15 -5.46
C MET A 66 5.31 -5.03 -6.90
N GLY A 67 6.07 -4.36 -7.76
CA GLY A 67 5.71 -4.18 -9.17
C GLY A 67 5.83 -5.45 -10.02
N TYR A 68 6.22 -6.58 -9.42
CA TYR A 68 6.37 -7.87 -10.09
C TYR A 68 5.46 -8.91 -9.46
N PRO A 69 4.96 -9.86 -10.26
CA PRO A 69 4.42 -11.08 -9.70
C PRO A 69 5.53 -11.84 -8.95
N PHE A 70 5.17 -12.42 -7.82
CA PHE A 70 6.05 -13.35 -7.11
C PHE A 70 6.26 -14.61 -7.95
N ALA A 71 7.45 -15.20 -7.84
CA ALA A 71 7.70 -16.51 -8.42
C ALA A 71 6.78 -17.57 -7.78
N PRO A 72 6.41 -18.64 -8.50
CA PRO A 72 5.63 -19.73 -7.92
C PRO A 72 6.28 -20.26 -6.63
N GLY A 73 5.53 -20.27 -5.53
CA GLY A 73 6.01 -20.74 -4.22
C GLY A 73 6.79 -19.72 -3.38
N ALA A 74 7.03 -18.51 -3.89
CA ALA A 74 7.56 -17.44 -3.05
C ALA A 74 6.50 -17.00 -2.04
N LYS A 75 6.85 -17.05 -0.75
CA LYS A 75 6.04 -16.45 0.30
C LYS A 75 6.19 -14.94 0.18
N SER A 76 5.06 -14.21 0.11
CA SER A 76 5.11 -12.78 0.39
C SER A 76 5.65 -12.61 1.80
N PRO A 77 6.66 -11.75 2.02
CA PRO A 77 6.90 -11.24 3.36
C PRO A 77 5.68 -10.48 3.87
#